data_AF-A0A436BN71-F1
#
_entry.id   AF-A0A436BN71-F1
#
_cell.length_a   1.000
_cell.length_b   1.000
_cell.length_c   1.000
_cell.angle_alpha   90.00
_cell.angle_beta   90.00
_cell.angle_gamma   90.00
#
_symmetry.space_group_name_H-M   'P 1'
#
loop_
_entity.id
_entity.type
_entity.pdbx_description
1 polymer ?
#
loop_
_entity_poly.entity_id
_entity_poly.type
_entity_poly.pdbx_seq_one_letter_code
_entity_poly.pdbx_strand_id
1 'polypeptide(L)'
;VLALWEQAAADLARLGAEVVEVDFPVVSNYERDRPGARTMVERGLVPQDFAERELWDLSIWGWDDFLRANADPAVPDLVSVDGPKIFPQPPGTLPDRYEGGFDLREYVERARSGVTPFADIPTLEDGLKGLEATRRIDFEVWLDGQDIDAVVLPAAADVGPADADIDEASAALAWRNGTWVANGNLVWRHFGIPTVTVPMGTMADIGMPVGLTFAGKAYDDERLLRMAGDYELSTRRRTLPPRTPELTEDVFSRRPTQTGNGKAPPLVIALAAETRTTGDQDEITITLDLPIDAEAENASVKVHVNGEPVAMQRSGARCCGQALVPAAEHQRFHSVWRGSYGSIVTAIVRLEDGRSAGAYLVTGGIG
;
A
#
# COMPACT_ATOMS: atom_id res chain seq x y z
N VAL A 1 12.39 -9.83 15.78
CA VAL A 1 10.97 -10.29 15.89
C VAL A 1 10.66 -11.04 17.18
N LEU A 2 11.38 -12.12 17.54
CA LEU A 2 11.00 -13.00 18.67
C LEU A 2 10.84 -12.29 20.02
N ALA A 3 11.73 -11.36 20.39
CA ALA A 3 11.58 -10.59 21.63
C ALA A 3 10.28 -9.75 21.67
N LEU A 4 9.81 -9.25 20.53
CA LEU A 4 8.53 -8.55 20.44
C LEU A 4 7.35 -9.52 20.56
N TRP A 5 7.47 -10.74 20.02
CA TRP A 5 6.48 -11.79 20.19
C TRP A 5 6.33 -12.21 21.65
N GLU A 6 7.44 -12.46 22.35
CA GLU A 6 7.43 -12.80 23.78
C GLU A 6 6.74 -11.70 24.61
N GLN A 7 7.01 -10.43 24.29
CA GLN A 7 6.34 -9.30 24.91
C GLN A 7 4.84 -9.25 24.60
N ALA A 8 4.45 -9.51 23.35
CA ALA A 8 3.05 -9.53 22.91
C ALA A 8 2.25 -10.67 23.55
N ALA A 9 2.83 -11.86 23.63
CA ALA A 9 2.23 -13.00 24.32
C ALA A 9 2.02 -12.69 25.83
N ALA A 10 3.00 -12.07 26.47
CA ALA A 10 2.86 -11.61 27.86
C ALA A 10 1.81 -10.50 28.04
N ASP A 11 1.63 -9.63 27.04
CA ASP A 11 0.58 -8.61 27.05
C ASP A 11 -0.81 -9.22 26.91
N LEU A 12 -0.99 -10.16 25.97
CA LEU A 12 -2.23 -10.92 25.81
C LEU A 12 -2.61 -11.66 27.11
N ALA A 13 -1.65 -12.34 27.72
CA ALA A 13 -1.87 -13.02 29.01
C ALA A 13 -2.29 -12.05 30.12
N ARG A 14 -1.71 -10.85 30.17
CA ARG A 14 -2.08 -9.81 31.15
C ARG A 14 -3.47 -9.24 30.93
N LEU A 15 -3.95 -9.23 29.69
CA LEU A 15 -5.32 -8.87 29.33
C LEU A 15 -6.33 -9.99 29.59
N GLY A 16 -5.87 -11.14 30.10
CA GLY A 16 -6.71 -12.26 30.50
C GLY A 16 -6.88 -13.34 29.45
N ALA A 17 -6.15 -13.28 28.33
CA ALA A 17 -6.14 -14.36 27.36
C ALA A 17 -5.25 -15.53 27.82
N GLU A 18 -5.58 -16.74 27.39
CA GLU A 18 -4.66 -17.87 27.44
C GLU A 18 -3.92 -17.94 26.10
N VAL A 19 -2.58 -18.03 26.13
CA VAL A 19 -1.76 -18.13 24.92
C VAL A 19 -1.14 -19.52 24.90
N VAL A 20 -1.51 -20.31 23.89
CA VAL A 20 -1.06 -21.69 23.69
C VAL A 20 -0.28 -21.81 22.39
N GLU A 21 0.83 -22.56 22.41
CA GLU A 21 1.58 -22.91 21.21
C GLU A 21 0.92 -24.12 20.54
N VAL A 22 0.68 -24.02 19.23
CA VAL A 22 -0.08 -25.01 18.47
C VAL A 22 0.54 -25.25 17.10
N ASP A 23 0.26 -26.40 16.51
CA ASP A 23 0.45 -26.61 15.08
C ASP A 23 -0.50 -25.72 14.26
N PHE A 24 -0.23 -25.57 12.96
CA PHE A 24 -1.09 -24.78 12.08
C PHE A 24 -1.44 -25.51 10.77
N PRO A 25 -2.43 -26.43 10.82
CA PRO A 25 -2.67 -27.40 9.74
C PRO A 25 -3.07 -26.76 8.42
N VAL A 26 -3.74 -25.60 8.42
CA VAL A 26 -4.08 -24.88 7.19
C VAL A 26 -2.85 -24.49 6.37
N VAL A 27 -1.74 -24.12 7.00
CA VAL A 27 -0.47 -23.84 6.31
C VAL A 27 0.23 -25.14 5.94
N SER A 28 0.38 -26.05 6.91
CA SER A 28 1.10 -27.30 6.68
C SER A 28 0.50 -28.15 5.56
N ASN A 29 -0.83 -28.22 5.48
CA ASN A 29 -1.52 -28.93 4.40
C ASN A 29 -1.45 -28.18 3.07
N TYR A 30 -1.47 -26.84 3.08
CA TYR A 30 -1.35 -26.04 1.85
C TYR A 30 0.04 -26.21 1.22
N GLU A 31 1.09 -26.07 2.03
CA GLU A 31 2.49 -26.07 1.57
C GLU A 31 3.14 -27.44 1.55
N ARG A 32 2.48 -28.44 2.16
CA ARG A 32 3.03 -29.79 2.34
C ARG A 32 4.40 -29.74 3.05
N ASP A 33 4.47 -28.97 4.13
CA ASP A 33 5.72 -28.63 4.84
C ASP A 33 6.36 -29.80 5.62
N ARG A 34 5.62 -30.91 5.83
CA ARG A 34 6.06 -32.03 6.67
C ARG A 34 5.50 -33.38 6.21
N PRO A 35 6.12 -34.52 6.59
CA PRO A 35 5.59 -35.84 6.30
C PRO A 35 4.16 -36.02 6.82
N GLY A 36 3.27 -36.51 5.94
CA GLY A 36 1.86 -36.77 6.28
C GLY A 36 0.91 -35.61 5.96
N ALA A 37 1.42 -34.38 5.77
CA ALA A 37 0.61 -33.28 5.24
C ALA A 37 0.15 -33.60 3.81
N ARG A 38 -1.10 -33.30 3.49
CA ARG A 38 -1.70 -33.52 2.17
C ARG A 38 -2.44 -32.29 1.69
N THR A 39 -2.22 -31.90 0.44
CA THR A 39 -2.85 -30.71 -0.14
C THR A 39 -4.36 -30.87 -0.32
N MET A 40 -5.10 -29.78 -0.57
CA MET A 40 -6.53 -29.87 -0.88
C MET A 40 -6.79 -30.70 -2.15
N VAL A 41 -5.86 -30.71 -3.11
CA VAL A 41 -5.92 -31.53 -4.32
C VAL A 41 -5.71 -33.01 -3.99
N GLU A 42 -4.66 -33.35 -3.22
CA GLU A 42 -4.38 -34.75 -2.82
C GLU A 42 -5.49 -35.36 -1.95
N ARG A 43 -6.27 -34.50 -1.26
CA ARG A 43 -7.44 -34.90 -0.47
C ARG A 43 -8.73 -34.94 -1.29
N GLY A 44 -8.70 -34.57 -2.57
CA GLY A 44 -9.86 -34.55 -3.46
C GLY A 44 -10.88 -33.46 -3.12
N LEU A 45 -10.48 -32.42 -2.38
CA LEU A 45 -11.34 -31.29 -2.04
C LEU A 45 -11.41 -30.29 -3.19
N VAL A 46 -10.30 -30.09 -3.90
CA VAL A 46 -10.18 -29.17 -5.04
C VAL A 46 -9.73 -29.98 -6.27
N PRO A 47 -10.33 -29.76 -7.46
CA PRO A 47 -9.90 -30.40 -8.69
C PRO A 47 -8.43 -30.10 -9.02
N GLN A 48 -7.71 -31.07 -9.60
CA GLN A 48 -6.29 -30.92 -9.93
C GLN A 48 -6.02 -29.73 -10.87
N ASP A 49 -6.90 -29.50 -11.83
CA ASP A 49 -6.73 -28.44 -12.84
C ASP A 49 -7.14 -27.06 -12.32
N PHE A 50 -7.78 -26.95 -11.14
CA PHE A 50 -8.36 -25.69 -10.65
C PHE A 50 -7.32 -24.58 -10.53
N ALA A 51 -6.13 -24.86 -9.98
CA ALA A 51 -5.09 -23.86 -9.80
C ALA A 51 -4.61 -23.26 -11.14
N GLU A 52 -4.57 -24.06 -12.20
CA GLU A 52 -4.25 -23.56 -13.54
C GLU A 52 -5.38 -22.68 -14.10
N ARG A 53 -6.65 -23.08 -13.89
CA ARG A 53 -7.83 -22.29 -14.31
C ARG A 53 -7.94 -20.97 -13.55
N GLU A 54 -7.65 -20.99 -12.27
CA GLU A 54 -7.63 -19.79 -11.41
C GLU A 54 -6.52 -18.83 -11.84
N LEU A 55 -5.30 -19.34 -12.03
CA LEU A 55 -4.17 -18.50 -12.41
C LEU A 55 -4.34 -17.94 -13.81
N TRP A 56 -4.78 -18.72 -14.79
CA TRP A 56 -4.84 -18.28 -16.18
C TRP A 56 -6.21 -17.79 -16.60
N ASP A 57 -7.18 -18.70 -16.72
CA ASP A 57 -8.47 -18.41 -17.34
C ASP A 57 -9.24 -17.34 -16.55
N LEU A 58 -9.30 -17.47 -15.23
CA LEU A 58 -10.01 -16.53 -14.35
C LEU A 58 -9.32 -15.17 -14.27
N SER A 59 -7.99 -15.13 -14.18
CA SER A 59 -7.24 -13.87 -14.16
C SER A 59 -7.37 -13.10 -15.48
N ILE A 60 -7.25 -13.80 -16.61
CA ILE A 60 -7.43 -13.22 -17.95
C ILE A 60 -8.85 -12.65 -18.10
N TRP A 61 -9.86 -13.42 -17.70
CA TRP A 61 -11.24 -12.94 -17.69
C TRP A 61 -11.41 -11.70 -16.82
N GLY A 62 -10.89 -11.70 -15.59
CA GLY A 62 -11.02 -10.57 -14.66
C GLY A 62 -10.35 -9.30 -15.17
N TRP A 63 -9.19 -9.40 -15.82
CA TRP A 63 -8.49 -8.25 -16.39
C TRP A 63 -9.23 -7.67 -17.60
N ASP A 64 -9.71 -8.54 -18.51
CA ASP A 64 -10.47 -8.12 -19.68
C ASP A 64 -11.81 -7.47 -19.28
N ASP A 65 -12.55 -8.11 -18.37
CA ASP A 65 -13.83 -7.60 -17.85
C ASP A 65 -13.65 -6.24 -17.16
N PHE A 66 -12.60 -6.08 -16.35
CA PHE A 66 -12.28 -4.80 -15.69
C PHE A 66 -12.02 -3.68 -16.70
N LEU A 67 -11.19 -3.92 -17.73
CA LEU A 67 -10.89 -2.92 -18.75
C LEU A 67 -12.14 -2.51 -19.54
N ARG A 68 -12.97 -3.49 -19.90
CA ARG A 68 -14.25 -3.25 -20.58
C ARG A 68 -15.21 -2.45 -19.72
N ALA A 69 -15.30 -2.78 -18.43
CA ALA A 69 -16.15 -2.06 -17.47
C ALA A 69 -15.68 -0.61 -17.26
N ASN A 70 -14.36 -0.37 -17.27
CA ASN A 70 -13.78 0.97 -17.18
C ASN A 70 -14.05 1.82 -18.44
N ALA A 71 -14.20 1.17 -19.61
CA ALA A 71 -14.62 1.78 -20.87
C ALA A 71 -13.74 2.97 -21.35
N ASP A 72 -12.43 2.93 -21.07
CA ASP A 72 -11.48 3.87 -21.64
C ASP A 72 -11.27 3.55 -23.13
N PRO A 73 -11.57 4.47 -24.06
CA PRO A 73 -11.37 4.24 -25.49
C PRO A 73 -9.92 3.98 -25.89
N ALA A 74 -8.94 4.39 -25.09
CA ALA A 74 -7.52 4.18 -25.38
C ALA A 74 -7.06 2.75 -25.05
N VAL A 75 -7.71 2.09 -24.08
CA VAL A 75 -7.41 0.72 -23.64
C VAL A 75 -8.73 -0.02 -23.36
N PRO A 76 -9.51 -0.34 -24.41
CA PRO A 76 -10.88 -0.83 -24.25
C PRO A 76 -10.97 -2.27 -23.73
N ASP A 77 -9.90 -3.06 -23.84
CA ASP A 77 -9.86 -4.47 -23.45
C ASP A 77 -8.43 -5.00 -23.30
N LEU A 78 -8.27 -6.24 -22.82
CA LEU A 78 -6.96 -6.81 -22.53
C LEU A 78 -6.12 -7.03 -23.80
N VAL A 79 -6.77 -7.32 -24.93
CA VAL A 79 -6.09 -7.55 -26.21
C VAL A 79 -5.42 -6.26 -26.73
N SER A 80 -5.96 -5.10 -26.38
CA SER A 80 -5.39 -3.79 -26.72
C SER A 80 -4.11 -3.42 -25.94
N VAL A 81 -3.79 -4.15 -24.87
CA VAL A 81 -2.64 -3.86 -24.00
C VAL A 81 -1.32 -4.30 -24.64
N ASP A 82 -0.28 -3.48 -24.47
CA ASP A 82 1.10 -3.83 -24.82
C ASP A 82 1.70 -4.78 -23.77
N GLY A 83 1.51 -6.09 -23.98
CA GLY A 83 1.91 -7.15 -23.05
C GLY A 83 3.31 -6.96 -22.43
N PRO A 84 4.37 -6.76 -23.24
CA PRO A 84 5.73 -6.49 -22.75
C PRO A 84 5.90 -5.34 -21.74
N LYS A 85 4.94 -4.42 -21.66
CA LYS A 85 4.97 -3.30 -20.71
C LYS A 85 4.17 -3.55 -19.44
N ILE A 86 3.52 -4.70 -19.28
CA ILE A 86 2.74 -5.03 -18.07
C ILE A 86 3.66 -5.16 -16.85
N PHE A 87 4.70 -5.98 -16.95
CA PHE A 87 5.65 -6.18 -15.86
C PHE A 87 7.08 -6.42 -16.38
N PRO A 88 7.75 -5.39 -16.93
CA PRO A 88 9.12 -5.52 -17.41
C PRO A 88 10.12 -5.58 -16.25
N GLN A 89 11.14 -6.43 -16.36
CA GLN A 89 12.26 -6.48 -15.43
C GLN A 89 12.98 -5.11 -15.39
N PRO A 90 13.12 -4.47 -14.23
CA PRO A 90 13.91 -3.25 -14.09
C PRO A 90 15.38 -3.50 -14.46
N PRO A 91 16.00 -2.70 -15.35
CA PRO A 91 17.40 -2.90 -15.73
C PRO A 91 18.33 -2.84 -14.52
N GLY A 92 19.24 -3.81 -14.43
CA GLY A 92 20.25 -3.88 -13.35
C GLY A 92 19.79 -4.58 -12.07
N THR A 93 18.53 -5.01 -11.99
CA THR A 93 18.02 -5.79 -10.85
C THR A 93 18.23 -7.29 -11.06
N LEU A 94 18.31 -8.03 -9.94
CA LEU A 94 18.33 -9.48 -9.89
C LEU A 94 17.00 -10.05 -10.39
N PRO A 95 17.02 -11.23 -11.04
CA PRO A 95 15.79 -11.86 -11.52
C PRO A 95 14.90 -12.30 -10.35
N ASP A 96 13.59 -12.25 -10.56
CA ASP A 96 12.62 -12.82 -9.63
C ASP A 96 12.82 -14.33 -9.46
N ARG A 97 12.52 -14.84 -8.26
CA ARG A 97 12.71 -16.25 -7.90
C ARG A 97 11.41 -17.05 -7.86
N TYR A 98 10.36 -16.60 -8.55
CA TYR A 98 9.09 -17.32 -8.63
C TYR A 98 9.29 -18.68 -9.31
N GLU A 99 8.80 -19.75 -8.67
CA GLU A 99 8.75 -21.07 -9.30
C GLU A 99 7.71 -21.09 -10.43
N GLY A 100 7.99 -21.82 -11.52
CA GLY A 100 7.02 -22.06 -12.60
C GLY A 100 7.01 -21.06 -13.76
N GLY A 101 7.87 -20.03 -13.76
CA GLY A 101 8.13 -19.22 -14.96
C GLY A 101 6.94 -18.42 -15.48
N PHE A 102 6.09 -17.95 -14.57
CA PHE A 102 4.88 -17.18 -14.88
C PHE A 102 5.21 -15.81 -15.48
N ASP A 103 4.67 -15.51 -16.67
CA ASP A 103 4.88 -14.27 -17.39
C ASP A 103 3.54 -13.61 -17.77
N LEU A 104 3.27 -12.42 -17.22
CA LEU A 104 2.03 -11.69 -17.46
C LEU A 104 1.83 -11.27 -18.92
N ARG A 105 2.89 -11.27 -19.73
CA ARG A 105 2.78 -11.05 -21.19
C ARG A 105 1.86 -12.09 -21.84
N GLU A 106 1.89 -13.31 -21.34
CA GLU A 106 1.09 -14.42 -21.85
C GLU A 106 -0.42 -14.19 -21.66
N TYR A 107 -0.86 -13.36 -20.70
CA TYR A 107 -2.28 -13.03 -20.55
C TYR A 107 -2.83 -12.36 -21.79
N VAL A 108 -2.09 -11.41 -22.36
CA VAL A 108 -2.48 -10.73 -23.61
C VAL A 108 -2.45 -11.70 -24.78
N GLU A 109 -1.43 -12.57 -24.84
CA GLU A 109 -1.30 -13.56 -25.91
C GLU A 109 -2.44 -14.57 -25.92
N ARG A 110 -2.83 -15.07 -24.74
CA ARG A 110 -3.97 -15.99 -24.58
C ARG A 110 -5.30 -15.30 -24.82
N ALA A 111 -5.47 -14.05 -24.36
CA ALA A 111 -6.68 -13.27 -24.62
C ALA A 111 -6.95 -13.07 -26.12
N ARG A 112 -5.91 -13.01 -26.96
CA ARG A 112 -6.07 -12.96 -28.44
C ARG A 112 -6.72 -14.22 -29.02
N SER A 113 -6.59 -15.37 -28.36
CA SER A 113 -7.29 -16.61 -28.72
C SER A 113 -8.73 -16.65 -28.21
N GLY A 114 -9.14 -15.67 -27.41
CA GLY A 114 -10.44 -15.56 -26.78
C GLY A 114 -10.35 -15.56 -25.26
N VAL A 115 -11.29 -14.87 -24.63
CA VAL A 115 -11.45 -14.84 -23.18
C VAL A 115 -12.63 -15.73 -22.82
N THR A 116 -12.39 -16.77 -22.02
CA THR A 116 -13.45 -17.67 -21.54
C THR A 116 -14.40 -16.90 -20.62
N PRO A 117 -15.71 -16.91 -20.86
CA PRO A 117 -16.67 -16.30 -19.96
C PRO A 117 -16.59 -16.93 -18.56
N PHE A 118 -16.71 -16.12 -17.51
CA PHE A 118 -16.64 -16.57 -16.11
C PHE A 118 -17.43 -17.86 -15.81
N ALA A 119 -18.68 -17.93 -16.27
CA ALA A 119 -19.57 -19.06 -16.01
C ALA A 119 -19.14 -20.35 -16.72
N ASP A 120 -18.29 -20.26 -17.75
CA ASP A 120 -17.85 -21.38 -18.57
C ASP A 120 -16.43 -21.84 -18.22
N ILE A 121 -15.76 -21.20 -17.25
CA ILE A 121 -14.43 -21.60 -16.80
C ILE A 121 -14.52 -22.97 -16.13
N PRO A 122 -13.84 -24.02 -16.66
CA PRO A 122 -13.90 -25.35 -16.10
C PRO A 122 -13.43 -25.38 -14.64
N THR A 123 -14.00 -26.29 -13.84
CA THR A 123 -13.62 -26.56 -12.44
C THR A 123 -13.84 -25.41 -11.45
N LEU A 124 -14.25 -24.22 -11.89
CA LEU A 124 -14.36 -23.04 -11.02
C LEU A 124 -15.36 -23.25 -9.87
N GLU A 125 -16.56 -23.77 -10.16
CA GLU A 125 -17.57 -24.03 -9.13
C GLU A 125 -17.08 -25.03 -8.07
N ASP A 126 -16.51 -26.16 -8.51
CA ASP A 126 -16.01 -27.20 -7.61
C ASP A 126 -14.78 -26.74 -6.82
N GLY A 127 -13.89 -25.96 -7.46
CA GLY A 127 -12.73 -25.36 -6.80
C GLY A 127 -13.13 -24.40 -5.70
N LEU A 128 -14.06 -23.47 -5.97
CA LEU A 128 -14.57 -22.54 -4.95
C LEU A 128 -15.18 -23.29 -3.76
N LYS A 129 -16.01 -24.30 -4.00
CA LYS A 129 -16.55 -25.16 -2.92
C LYS A 129 -15.44 -25.90 -2.17
N GLY A 130 -14.39 -26.33 -2.87
CA GLY A 130 -13.22 -26.99 -2.30
C GLY A 130 -12.39 -26.08 -1.41
N LEU A 131 -12.20 -24.81 -1.78
CA LEU A 131 -11.52 -23.81 -0.96
C LEU A 131 -12.28 -23.55 0.35
N GLU A 132 -13.60 -23.36 0.28
CA GLU A 132 -14.46 -23.20 1.46
C GLU A 132 -14.41 -24.44 2.36
N ALA A 133 -14.49 -25.64 1.76
CA ALA A 133 -14.39 -26.89 2.51
C ALA A 133 -13.03 -27.05 3.18
N THR A 134 -11.96 -26.63 2.52
CA THR A 134 -10.59 -26.67 3.06
C THR A 134 -10.44 -25.70 4.23
N ARG A 135 -10.89 -24.45 4.11
CA ARG A 135 -10.93 -23.48 5.24
C ARG A 135 -11.66 -24.10 6.43
N ARG A 136 -12.86 -24.63 6.19
CA ARG A 136 -13.70 -25.19 7.25
C ARG A 136 -12.99 -26.32 8.00
N ILE A 137 -12.35 -27.25 7.29
CA ILE A 137 -11.70 -28.42 7.91
C ILE A 137 -10.40 -28.01 8.61
N ASP A 138 -9.52 -27.32 7.90
CA ASP A 138 -8.14 -27.10 8.35
C ASP A 138 -7.99 -25.88 9.26
N PHE A 139 -9.01 -25.03 9.35
CA PHE A 139 -8.99 -23.85 10.19
C PHE A 139 -10.15 -23.84 11.18
N GLU A 140 -11.40 -23.82 10.72
CA GLU A 140 -12.55 -23.59 11.63
C GLU A 140 -12.85 -24.77 12.56
N VAL A 141 -12.95 -25.99 12.02
CA VAL A 141 -13.15 -27.23 12.80
C VAL A 141 -11.94 -27.51 13.68
N TRP A 142 -10.74 -27.20 13.20
CA TRP A 142 -9.53 -27.32 14.00
C TRP A 142 -9.53 -26.35 15.19
N LEU A 143 -9.86 -25.07 14.99
CA LEU A 143 -10.02 -24.09 16.06
C LEU A 143 -11.01 -24.58 17.11
N ASP A 144 -12.19 -25.04 16.67
CA ASP A 144 -13.21 -25.61 17.57
C ASP A 144 -12.70 -26.84 18.32
N GLY A 145 -12.01 -27.75 17.64
CA GLY A 145 -11.45 -28.96 18.24
C GLY A 145 -10.28 -28.72 19.20
N GLN A 146 -9.73 -27.51 19.23
CA GLN A 146 -8.65 -27.10 20.14
C GLN A 146 -9.12 -26.04 21.17
N ASP A 147 -10.41 -25.68 21.18
CA ASP A 147 -10.98 -24.60 21.99
C ASP A 147 -10.25 -23.25 21.79
N ILE A 148 -9.84 -22.93 20.55
CA ILE A 148 -9.11 -21.71 20.21
C ILE A 148 -10.06 -20.66 19.60
N ASP A 149 -10.08 -19.46 20.17
CA ASP A 149 -10.91 -18.34 19.68
C ASP A 149 -10.30 -17.62 18.46
N ALA A 150 -8.97 -17.50 18.40
CA ALA A 150 -8.23 -16.89 17.30
C ALA A 150 -6.78 -17.37 17.30
N VAL A 151 -6.16 -17.37 16.11
CA VAL A 151 -4.71 -17.54 15.96
C VAL A 151 -4.05 -16.18 16.01
N VAL A 152 -2.93 -16.07 16.73
CA VAL A 152 -2.08 -14.87 16.75
C VAL A 152 -0.66 -15.23 16.37
N LEU A 153 -0.03 -14.39 15.54
CA LEU A 153 1.34 -14.59 15.09
C LEU A 153 1.98 -13.26 14.67
N PRO A 154 3.32 -13.12 14.74
CA PRO A 154 4.00 -12.02 14.08
C PRO A 154 3.63 -11.97 12.60
N ALA A 155 3.34 -10.79 12.08
CA ALA A 155 2.92 -10.62 10.69
C ALA A 155 4.00 -11.03 9.68
N ALA A 156 5.27 -10.86 10.04
CA ALA A 156 6.43 -11.29 9.26
C ALA A 156 7.51 -11.82 10.21
N ALA A 157 8.34 -12.74 9.70
CA ALA A 157 9.48 -13.29 10.42
C ALA A 157 10.68 -12.35 10.44
N ASP A 158 10.84 -11.50 9.42
CA ASP A 158 11.90 -10.49 9.30
C ASP A 158 11.52 -9.41 8.27
N VAL A 159 12.45 -8.49 7.99
CA VAL A 159 12.34 -7.48 6.92
C VAL A 159 13.54 -7.56 5.97
N GLY A 160 13.27 -7.59 4.66
CA GLY A 160 14.33 -7.60 3.65
C GLY A 160 15.13 -6.29 3.64
N PRO A 161 16.46 -6.32 3.41
CA PRO A 161 17.25 -5.11 3.19
C PRO A 161 16.77 -4.35 1.95
N ALA A 162 16.98 -3.03 1.95
CA ALA A 162 16.47 -2.15 0.90
C ALA A 162 17.15 -2.33 -0.47
N ASP A 163 18.32 -2.97 -0.53
CA ASP A 163 19.12 -3.25 -1.72
C ASP A 163 18.97 -4.71 -2.22
N ALA A 164 17.96 -5.44 -1.73
CA ALA A 164 17.70 -6.83 -2.10
C ALA A 164 17.34 -7.04 -3.58
N ASP A 165 17.07 -5.97 -4.32
CA ASP A 165 16.85 -6.00 -5.76
C ASP A 165 18.15 -6.03 -6.56
N ILE A 166 19.30 -5.68 -5.98
CA ILE A 166 20.59 -5.62 -6.68
C ILE A 166 21.72 -6.40 -6.00
N ASP A 167 21.61 -6.68 -4.69
CA ASP A 167 22.59 -7.44 -3.92
C ASP A 167 22.10 -8.86 -3.62
N GLU A 168 22.89 -9.86 -3.98
CA GLU A 168 22.53 -11.28 -3.85
C GLU A 168 22.40 -11.74 -2.40
N ALA A 169 23.19 -11.19 -1.47
CA ALA A 169 23.12 -11.57 -0.06
C ALA A 169 21.86 -10.97 0.59
N SER A 170 21.55 -9.71 0.29
CA SER A 170 20.29 -9.07 0.69
C SER A 170 19.08 -9.77 0.08
N ALA A 171 19.14 -10.13 -1.21
CA ALA A 171 18.11 -10.91 -1.88
C ALA A 171 17.87 -12.25 -1.19
N ALA A 172 18.95 -12.96 -0.83
CA ALA A 172 18.85 -14.23 -0.11
C ALA A 172 18.13 -14.10 1.24
N LEU A 173 18.20 -12.95 1.92
CA LEU A 173 17.44 -12.68 3.14
C LEU A 173 15.98 -12.32 2.84
N ALA A 174 15.75 -11.45 1.86
CA ALA A 174 14.42 -11.00 1.46
C ALA A 174 13.54 -12.15 0.93
N TRP A 175 14.12 -13.12 0.21
CA TRP A 175 13.41 -14.26 -0.39
C TRP A 175 13.17 -15.45 0.57
N ARG A 176 13.45 -15.31 1.88
CA ARG A 176 13.19 -16.39 2.85
C ARG A 176 11.70 -16.50 3.16
N ASN A 177 11.24 -17.73 3.43
CA ASN A 177 9.88 -17.95 3.91
C ASN A 177 9.64 -17.15 5.21
N GLY A 178 8.49 -16.48 5.29
CA GLY A 178 8.15 -15.53 6.36
C GLY A 178 8.70 -14.11 6.18
N THR A 179 9.58 -13.86 5.21
CA THR A 179 10.09 -12.52 4.87
C THR A 179 9.61 -12.07 3.49
N TRP A 180 9.71 -12.93 2.47
CA TRP A 180 9.32 -12.63 1.08
C TRP A 180 7.83 -12.35 0.94
N VAL A 181 7.06 -13.03 1.76
CA VAL A 181 5.63 -12.91 1.96
C VAL A 181 5.41 -12.99 3.47
N ALA A 182 4.39 -12.27 3.95
CA ALA A 182 3.94 -12.33 5.34
C ALA A 182 3.71 -13.79 5.80
N ASN A 183 3.88 -14.04 7.10
CA ASN A 183 3.72 -15.38 7.67
C ASN A 183 2.34 -15.96 7.31
N GLY A 184 2.32 -17.19 6.79
CA GLY A 184 1.14 -17.90 6.28
C GLY A 184 0.96 -17.84 4.76
N ASN A 185 1.86 -17.15 4.04
CA ASN A 185 1.92 -17.14 2.58
C ASN A 185 0.55 -16.87 1.94
N LEU A 186 0.01 -17.82 1.17
CA LEU A 186 -1.21 -17.64 0.39
C LEU A 186 -2.50 -17.98 1.17
N VAL A 187 -2.42 -18.69 2.30
CA VAL A 187 -3.59 -19.34 2.91
C VAL A 187 -4.66 -18.35 3.35
N TRP A 188 -4.24 -17.17 3.85
CA TRP A 188 -5.17 -16.18 4.37
C TRP A 188 -6.14 -15.67 3.31
N ARG A 189 -5.64 -15.50 2.08
CA ARG A 189 -6.39 -14.93 0.97
C ARG A 189 -7.06 -16.01 0.16
N HIS A 190 -6.34 -17.07 -0.16
CA HIS A 190 -6.87 -18.17 -0.97
C HIS A 190 -8.05 -18.86 -0.27
N PHE A 191 -8.05 -18.94 1.06
CA PHE A 191 -9.15 -19.53 1.83
C PHE A 191 -10.15 -18.52 2.41
N GLY A 192 -9.96 -17.21 2.19
CA GLY A 192 -10.86 -16.20 2.73
C GLY A 192 -10.89 -16.15 4.26
N ILE A 193 -9.75 -16.35 4.92
CA ILE A 193 -9.64 -16.27 6.39
C ILE A 193 -9.50 -14.78 6.77
N PRO A 194 -10.40 -14.22 7.61
CA PRO A 194 -10.30 -12.84 8.04
C PRO A 194 -9.10 -12.66 8.98
N THR A 195 -8.39 -11.54 8.79
CA THR A 195 -7.19 -11.20 9.56
C THR A 195 -7.20 -9.72 9.94
N VAL A 196 -6.86 -9.39 11.19
CA VAL A 196 -6.63 -8.02 11.65
C VAL A 196 -5.19 -7.91 12.17
N THR A 197 -4.42 -6.94 11.67
CA THR A 197 -3.03 -6.74 12.08
C THR A 197 -2.89 -5.42 12.83
N VAL A 198 -2.30 -5.46 14.02
CA VAL A 198 -2.02 -4.29 14.87
C VAL A 198 -0.52 -4.20 15.16
N PRO A 199 0.01 -3.04 15.58
CA PRO A 199 1.42 -2.91 15.91
C PRO A 199 1.84 -3.86 17.04
N MET A 200 2.80 -4.76 16.78
CA MET A 200 3.43 -5.58 17.83
C MET A 200 4.51 -4.77 18.55
N GLY A 201 5.23 -3.94 17.80
CA GLY A 201 6.27 -3.04 18.30
C GLY A 201 7.33 -2.75 17.24
N THR A 202 8.43 -2.15 17.69
CA THR A 202 9.57 -1.77 16.85
C THR A 202 10.80 -2.57 17.28
N MET A 203 11.46 -3.22 16.32
CA MET A 203 12.64 -4.04 16.59
C MET A 203 13.78 -3.16 17.12
N ALA A 204 14.35 -3.54 18.25
CA ALA A 204 15.30 -2.69 18.99
C ALA A 204 16.67 -2.54 18.30
N ASP A 205 17.04 -3.50 17.47
CA ASP A 205 18.28 -3.57 16.72
C ASP A 205 18.28 -2.70 15.45
N ILE A 206 17.19 -2.75 14.66
CA ILE A 206 17.13 -2.07 13.35
C ILE A 206 16.04 -1.00 13.25
N GLY A 207 15.24 -0.78 14.29
CA GLY A 207 14.22 0.28 14.33
C GLY A 207 13.01 0.06 13.41
N MET A 208 12.84 -1.15 12.86
CA MET A 208 11.74 -1.48 11.95
C MET A 208 10.52 -1.99 12.73
N PRO A 209 9.30 -1.51 12.41
CA PRO A 209 8.08 -1.99 13.05
C PRO A 209 7.69 -3.38 12.55
N VAL A 210 7.03 -4.17 13.40
CA VAL A 210 6.46 -5.48 13.05
C VAL A 210 5.02 -5.55 13.57
N GLY A 211 4.13 -6.10 12.77
CA GLY A 211 2.73 -6.32 13.14
C GLY A 211 2.51 -7.62 13.94
N LEU A 212 1.43 -7.66 14.71
CA LEU A 212 0.83 -8.86 15.29
C LEU A 212 -0.48 -9.10 14.54
N THR A 213 -0.57 -10.22 13.83
CA THR A 213 -1.77 -10.61 13.09
C THR A 213 -2.64 -11.50 13.94
N PHE A 214 -3.92 -11.16 14.04
CA PHE A 214 -4.99 -11.99 14.57
C PHE A 214 -5.74 -12.59 13.39
N ALA A 215 -6.00 -13.90 13.40
CA ALA A 215 -6.80 -14.59 12.40
C ALA A 215 -7.97 -15.33 13.09
N GLY A 216 -9.17 -15.18 12.54
CA GLY A 216 -10.40 -15.74 13.10
C GLY A 216 -11.23 -16.46 12.04
N LYS A 217 -12.32 -17.11 12.46
CA LYS A 217 -13.22 -17.84 11.56
C LYS A 217 -13.86 -16.89 10.54
N ALA A 218 -14.24 -17.42 9.38
CA ALA A 218 -14.92 -16.61 8.37
C ALA A 218 -16.18 -15.96 8.94
N TYR A 219 -16.36 -14.68 8.62
CA TYR A 219 -17.48 -13.83 9.05
C TYR A 219 -17.53 -13.48 10.55
N ASP A 220 -16.50 -13.82 11.33
CA ASP A 220 -16.37 -13.41 12.74
C ASP A 220 -15.53 -12.12 12.91
N ASP A 221 -15.54 -11.28 11.87
CA ASP A 221 -14.72 -10.08 11.74
C ASP A 221 -14.92 -9.09 12.90
N GLU A 222 -16.15 -8.94 13.40
CA GLU A 222 -16.43 -8.04 14.53
C GLU A 222 -15.68 -8.48 15.79
N ARG A 223 -15.72 -9.78 16.11
CA ARG A 223 -15.01 -10.33 17.27
C ARG A 223 -13.51 -10.17 17.09
N LEU A 224 -13.01 -10.43 15.88
CA LEU A 224 -11.60 -10.28 15.54
C LEU A 224 -11.12 -8.83 15.70
N LEU A 225 -11.89 -7.86 15.21
CA LEU A 225 -11.62 -6.43 15.37
C LEU A 225 -11.63 -6.00 16.84
N ARG A 226 -12.55 -6.53 17.66
CA ARG A 226 -12.58 -6.27 19.10
C ARG A 226 -11.31 -6.77 19.80
N MET A 227 -10.93 -8.02 19.55
CA MET A 227 -9.72 -8.61 20.15
C MET A 227 -8.46 -7.82 19.80
N ALA A 228 -8.27 -7.51 18.51
CA ALA A 228 -7.13 -6.72 18.05
C ALA A 228 -7.15 -5.28 18.58
N GLY A 229 -8.33 -4.64 18.63
CA GLY A 229 -8.52 -3.29 19.16
C GLY A 229 -8.24 -3.20 20.66
N ASP A 230 -8.68 -4.18 21.45
CA ASP A 230 -8.41 -4.25 22.89
C ASP A 230 -6.90 -4.39 23.16
N TYR A 231 -6.20 -5.21 22.36
CA TYR A 231 -4.74 -5.30 22.40
C TYR A 231 -4.08 -3.96 22.06
N GLU A 232 -4.46 -3.31 20.95
CA GLU A 232 -3.85 -2.06 20.52
C GLU A 232 -4.08 -0.91 21.51
N LEU A 233 -5.31 -0.75 22.01
CA LEU A 233 -5.68 0.29 22.96
C LEU A 233 -4.91 0.16 24.29
N SER A 234 -4.68 -1.07 24.72
CA SER A 234 -3.99 -1.39 25.96
C SER A 234 -2.47 -1.23 25.85
N THR A 235 -1.89 -1.59 24.71
CA THR A 235 -0.43 -1.68 24.55
C THR A 235 0.20 -0.47 23.86
N ARG A 236 -0.53 0.18 22.95
CA ARG A 236 -0.12 1.39 22.21
C ARG A 236 1.30 1.31 21.63
N ARG A 237 1.62 0.18 20.99
CA ARG A 237 2.99 -0.17 20.55
C ARG A 237 3.50 0.62 19.34
N ARG A 238 2.65 1.43 18.69
CA ARG A 238 3.05 2.25 17.55
C ARG A 238 4.06 3.32 17.97
N THR A 239 5.14 3.45 17.21
CA THR A 239 6.10 4.56 17.29
C THR A 239 5.99 5.47 16.06
N LEU A 240 6.30 6.75 16.23
CA LEU A 240 6.37 7.69 15.10
C LEU A 240 7.59 7.39 14.23
N PRO A 241 7.44 7.31 12.89
CA PRO A 241 8.58 7.13 12.00
C PRO A 241 9.54 8.33 12.07
N PRO A 242 10.84 8.13 12.37
CA PRO A 242 11.78 9.23 12.59
C PRO A 242 12.14 10.01 11.32
N ARG A 243 11.91 9.43 10.13
CA ARG A 243 12.22 10.07 8.84
C ARG A 243 11.18 11.10 8.40
N THR A 244 10.03 11.15 9.05
CA THR A 244 8.94 12.06 8.74
C THR A 244 8.41 12.69 10.04
N PRO A 245 9.23 13.52 10.71
CA PRO A 245 8.77 14.25 11.88
C PRO A 245 7.68 15.25 11.50
N GLU A 246 6.94 15.74 12.51
CA GLU A 246 6.00 16.84 12.33
C GLU A 246 6.76 18.08 11.82
N LEU A 247 6.26 18.69 10.74
CA LEU A 247 6.80 19.96 10.25
C LEU A 247 6.32 21.08 11.17
N THR A 248 7.25 21.89 11.65
CA THR A 248 6.98 22.94 12.64
C THR A 248 5.94 23.98 12.19
N GLU A 249 5.74 24.12 10.88
CA GLU A 249 4.85 25.10 10.25
C GLU A 249 3.47 24.55 9.83
N ASP A 250 3.28 23.23 9.84
CA ASP A 250 2.03 22.54 9.45
C ASP A 250 1.14 22.23 10.67
N VAL A 251 1.22 23.07 11.70
CA VAL A 251 0.33 22.97 12.87
C VAL A 251 -0.99 23.67 12.57
N PHE A 252 -1.97 22.90 12.09
CA PHE A 252 -3.34 23.38 11.87
C PHE A 252 -4.05 23.61 13.21
N SER A 253 -3.85 24.79 13.79
CA SER A 253 -4.59 25.21 14.98
C SER A 253 -6.10 25.19 14.69
N ARG A 254 -6.84 24.29 15.36
CA ARG A 254 -8.30 24.25 15.33
C ARG A 254 -8.86 25.52 15.96
N ARG A 255 -9.05 26.57 15.18
CA ARG A 255 -9.82 27.77 15.59
C ARG A 255 -11.32 27.46 15.44
N PRO A 256 -12.17 27.92 16.37
CA PRO A 256 -13.62 27.80 16.19
C PRO A 256 -14.00 28.49 14.88
N THR A 257 -14.56 27.72 13.96
CA THR A 257 -15.12 28.22 12.69
C THR A 257 -16.31 29.11 13.02
N GLN A 258 -16.21 30.42 12.74
CA GLN A 258 -17.41 31.18 12.46
C GLN A 258 -17.95 30.65 11.14
N THR A 259 -19.10 29.98 11.17
CA THR A 259 -19.83 29.59 9.97
C THR A 259 -20.22 30.87 9.23
N GLY A 260 -19.45 31.22 8.19
CA GLY A 260 -19.83 32.29 7.27
C GLY A 260 -21.18 31.98 6.61
N ASN A 261 -21.93 33.02 6.23
CA ASN A 261 -23.31 32.92 5.73
C ASN A 261 -23.49 32.18 4.38
N GLY A 262 -22.53 31.38 3.91
CA GLY A 262 -22.60 30.57 2.68
C GLY A 262 -22.78 31.36 1.37
N LYS A 263 -22.74 32.70 1.43
CA LYS A 263 -23.04 33.61 0.31
C LYS A 263 -21.80 34.27 -0.33
N ALA A 264 -20.64 34.17 0.31
CA ALA A 264 -19.40 34.73 -0.25
C ALA A 264 -18.87 33.80 -1.36
N PRO A 265 -18.40 34.35 -2.49
CA PRO A 265 -17.80 33.54 -3.55
C PRO A 265 -16.56 32.81 -3.04
N PRO A 266 -16.27 31.61 -3.59
CA PRO A 266 -15.06 30.86 -3.24
C PRO A 266 -13.83 31.71 -3.57
N LEU A 267 -12.82 31.66 -2.70
CA LEU A 267 -11.53 32.27 -2.96
C LEU A 267 -10.85 31.50 -4.10
N VAL A 268 -10.59 32.18 -5.22
CA VAL A 268 -9.87 31.64 -6.38
C VAL A 268 -8.48 32.24 -6.39
N ILE A 269 -7.45 31.40 -6.51
CA ILE A 269 -6.05 31.80 -6.61
C ILE A 269 -5.44 31.18 -7.87
N ALA A 270 -4.47 31.86 -8.47
CA ALA A 270 -3.71 31.30 -9.59
C ALA A 270 -2.23 31.20 -9.20
N LEU A 271 -1.70 29.98 -9.20
CA LEU A 271 -0.31 29.69 -8.91
C LEU A 271 0.41 29.35 -10.22
N ALA A 272 1.57 29.95 -10.43
CA ALA A 272 2.48 29.63 -11.53
C ALA A 272 3.91 29.51 -10.99
N ALA A 273 4.70 28.59 -11.55
CA ALA A 273 6.13 28.55 -11.29
C ALA A 273 6.92 28.15 -12.53
N GLU A 274 8.05 28.82 -12.72
CA GLU A 274 8.99 28.56 -13.81
C GLU A 274 10.33 28.14 -13.23
N THR A 275 10.88 27.05 -13.75
CA THR A 275 12.22 26.57 -13.37
C THR A 275 13.24 27.01 -14.40
N ARG A 276 14.38 27.52 -13.93
CA ARG A 276 15.54 27.87 -14.76
C ARG A 276 16.81 27.24 -14.18
N THR A 277 17.47 26.43 -14.99
CA THR A 277 18.74 25.81 -14.60
C THR A 277 19.88 26.79 -14.61
N THR A 278 20.56 26.88 -13.47
CA THR A 278 21.67 27.81 -13.21
C THR A 278 22.83 27.05 -12.56
N GLY A 279 23.62 26.36 -13.37
CA GLY A 279 24.78 25.59 -12.89
C GLY A 279 24.36 24.36 -12.10
N ASP A 280 24.71 24.32 -10.81
CA ASP A 280 24.38 23.24 -9.86
C ASP A 280 23.08 23.48 -9.07
N GLN A 281 22.40 24.61 -9.34
CA GLN A 281 21.13 24.99 -8.74
C GLN A 281 20.08 25.25 -9.83
N ASP A 282 18.84 24.88 -9.57
CA ASP A 282 17.68 25.28 -10.33
C ASP A 282 16.95 26.41 -9.58
N GLU A 283 16.73 27.52 -10.26
CA GLU A 283 15.97 28.66 -9.74
C GLU A 283 14.50 28.50 -10.12
N ILE A 284 13.63 28.45 -9.11
CA ILE A 284 12.19 28.39 -9.28
C ILE A 284 11.61 29.76 -8.97
N THR A 285 11.11 30.43 -10.02
CA THR A 285 10.40 31.71 -9.90
C THR A 285 8.90 31.43 -9.75
N ILE A 286 8.30 31.93 -8.67
CA ILE A 286 6.92 31.64 -8.29
C ILE A 286 6.10 32.92 -8.39
N THR A 287 4.92 32.81 -9.00
CA THR A 287 3.89 33.84 -9.01
C THR A 287 2.61 33.27 -8.40
N LEU A 288 2.01 34.02 -7.50
CA LEU A 288 0.69 33.77 -6.95
C LEU A 288 -0.19 35.00 -7.13
N ASP A 289 -1.25 34.87 -7.91
CA ASP A 289 -2.25 35.92 -8.11
C ASP A 289 -3.47 35.66 -7.22
N LEU A 290 -3.87 36.69 -6.49
CA LEU A 290 -5.02 36.76 -5.60
C LEU A 290 -6.15 37.54 -6.28
N PRO A 291 -7.42 37.40 -5.84
CA PRO A 291 -8.48 38.26 -6.33
C PRO A 291 -8.21 39.74 -5.96
N ILE A 292 -8.63 40.65 -6.83
CA ILE A 292 -8.52 42.09 -6.59
C ILE A 292 -9.71 42.52 -5.71
N ASP A 293 -9.58 42.29 -4.40
CA ASP A 293 -10.49 42.79 -3.38
C ASP A 293 -9.71 43.27 -2.14
N ALA A 294 -10.33 44.13 -1.32
CA ALA A 294 -9.67 44.73 -0.15
C ALA A 294 -9.32 43.70 0.94
N GLU A 295 -9.96 42.53 0.93
CA GLU A 295 -9.75 41.46 1.90
C GLU A 295 -8.50 40.61 1.53
N ALA A 296 -8.18 40.52 0.24
CA ALA A 296 -6.98 39.84 -0.26
C ALA A 296 -5.68 40.59 0.05
N GLU A 297 -5.72 41.92 0.25
CA GLU A 297 -4.53 42.72 0.60
C GLU A 297 -3.92 42.31 1.95
N ASN A 298 -4.74 41.83 2.88
CA ASN A 298 -4.32 41.34 4.20
C ASN A 298 -4.30 39.82 4.31
N ALA A 299 -4.47 39.09 3.19
CA ALA A 299 -4.50 37.64 3.21
C ALA A 299 -3.17 37.05 3.68
N SER A 300 -3.24 36.04 4.56
CA SER A 300 -2.10 35.20 4.92
C SER A 300 -1.74 34.31 3.74
N VAL A 301 -0.50 34.41 3.25
CA VAL A 301 0.03 33.59 2.15
C VAL A 301 1.18 32.76 2.67
N LYS A 302 1.08 31.44 2.53
CA LYS A 302 2.19 30.50 2.74
C LYS A 302 2.48 29.81 1.42
N VAL A 303 3.73 29.87 0.97
CA VAL A 303 4.20 29.18 -0.24
C VAL A 303 5.39 28.33 0.14
N HIS A 304 5.43 27.10 -0.38
CA HIS A 304 6.55 26.18 -0.14
C HIS A 304 7.03 25.55 -1.44
N VAL A 305 8.32 25.24 -1.50
CA VAL A 305 8.93 24.36 -2.50
C VAL A 305 9.47 23.15 -1.79
N ASN A 306 9.00 21.95 -2.17
CA ASN A 306 9.40 20.69 -1.53
C ASN A 306 9.27 20.70 0.01
N GLY A 307 8.28 21.43 0.53
CA GLY A 307 8.02 21.60 1.97
C GLY A 307 8.78 22.75 2.62
N GLU A 308 9.78 23.34 1.96
CA GLU A 308 10.55 24.47 2.48
C GLU A 308 9.84 25.81 2.19
N PRO A 309 9.70 26.70 3.20
CA PRO A 309 8.98 27.95 3.04
C PRO A 309 9.70 28.93 2.11
N VAL A 310 8.94 29.59 1.24
CA VAL A 310 9.43 30.62 0.31
C VAL A 310 9.01 31.99 0.80
N ALA A 311 9.97 32.91 0.90
CA ALA A 311 9.69 34.31 1.15
C ALA A 311 8.97 34.93 -0.08
N MET A 312 7.74 35.38 0.12
CA MET A 312 6.93 36.01 -0.92
C MET A 312 6.89 37.53 -0.74
N GLN A 313 7.19 38.27 -1.80
CA GLN A 313 7.03 39.72 -1.89
C GLN A 313 5.67 40.04 -2.52
N ARG A 314 4.83 40.80 -1.82
CA ARG A 314 3.50 41.21 -2.30
C ARG A 314 3.55 42.60 -2.93
N SER A 315 2.90 42.73 -4.08
CA SER A 315 2.62 43.99 -4.77
C SER A 315 1.15 44.01 -5.21
N GLY A 316 0.27 44.58 -4.39
CA GLY A 316 -1.18 44.52 -4.58
C GLY A 316 -1.69 43.07 -4.52
N ALA A 317 -2.46 42.67 -5.53
CA ALA A 317 -3.03 41.32 -5.63
C ALA A 317 -2.02 40.23 -6.08
N ARG A 318 -0.78 40.60 -6.41
CA ARG A 318 0.23 39.65 -6.89
C ARG A 318 1.33 39.44 -5.85
N CYS A 319 1.68 38.18 -5.62
CA CYS A 319 2.81 37.77 -4.78
C CYS A 319 3.85 37.06 -5.63
N CYS A 320 5.11 37.44 -5.52
CA CYS A 320 6.22 36.78 -6.22
C CYS A 320 7.26 36.29 -5.22
N GLY A 321 7.89 35.16 -5.52
CA GLY A 321 8.95 34.60 -4.70
C GLY A 321 9.91 33.78 -5.55
N GLN A 322 11.05 33.46 -4.96
CA GLN A 322 12.07 32.64 -5.60
C GLN A 322 12.59 31.61 -4.62
N ALA A 323 12.86 30.41 -5.13
CA ALA A 323 13.52 29.35 -4.39
C ALA A 323 14.68 28.80 -5.23
N LEU A 324 15.76 28.43 -4.57
CA LEU A 324 16.86 27.69 -5.17
C LEU A 324 16.77 26.24 -4.70
N VAL A 325 16.83 25.30 -5.63
CA VAL A 325 16.84 23.87 -5.35
C VAL A 325 18.09 23.28 -6.01
N PRO A 326 18.80 22.33 -5.38
CA PRO A 326 19.89 21.63 -6.04
C PRO A 326 19.42 20.99 -7.34
N ALA A 327 20.15 21.20 -8.44
CA ALA A 327 19.75 20.67 -9.75
C ALA A 327 19.64 19.13 -9.78
N ALA A 328 20.33 18.47 -8.84
CA ALA A 328 20.22 17.04 -8.62
C ALA A 328 18.79 16.58 -8.26
N GLU A 329 17.95 17.41 -7.64
CA GLU A 329 16.56 17.05 -7.35
C GLU A 329 15.72 16.94 -8.64
N HIS A 330 15.96 17.81 -9.63
CA HIS A 330 15.30 17.76 -10.95
C HIS A 330 15.91 16.71 -11.88
N GLN A 331 17.00 16.07 -11.47
CA GLN A 331 17.65 14.96 -12.18
C GLN A 331 17.43 13.61 -11.48
N ARG A 332 16.83 13.62 -10.29
CA ARG A 332 16.65 12.42 -9.46
C ARG A 332 15.71 11.43 -10.16
N PHE A 333 16.21 10.25 -10.45
CA PHE A 333 15.40 9.16 -10.98
C PHE A 333 14.76 8.39 -9.83
N HIS A 334 13.43 8.39 -9.79
CA HIS A 334 12.63 7.58 -8.86
C HIS A 334 12.17 6.25 -9.48
N SER A 335 12.19 6.18 -10.80
CA SER A 335 11.85 4.99 -11.57
C SER A 335 12.64 5.02 -12.87
N VAL A 336 13.28 3.91 -13.22
CA VAL A 336 13.99 3.75 -14.51
C VAL A 336 13.07 3.94 -15.74
N TRP A 337 11.74 3.91 -15.53
CA TRP A 337 10.73 4.04 -16.57
C TRP A 337 10.16 5.46 -16.72
N ARG A 338 10.54 6.40 -15.84
CA ARG A 338 10.01 7.77 -15.84
C ARG A 338 11.11 8.79 -15.54
N GLY A 339 11.00 9.98 -16.12
CA GLY A 339 11.88 11.10 -15.78
C GLY A 339 11.67 11.59 -14.35
N SER A 340 12.52 12.51 -13.88
CA SER A 340 12.38 13.14 -12.56
C SER A 340 11.03 13.82 -12.42
N TYR A 341 10.42 13.71 -11.24
CA TYR A 341 9.18 14.40 -10.91
C TYR A 341 9.37 15.91 -10.68
N GLY A 342 10.61 16.44 -10.65
CA GLY A 342 10.85 17.87 -10.43
C GLY A 342 10.50 18.32 -9.00
N SER A 343 10.25 19.62 -8.82
CA SER A 343 9.85 20.20 -7.55
C SER A 343 8.35 20.48 -7.48
N ILE A 344 7.75 20.17 -6.33
CA ILE A 344 6.38 20.58 -6.03
C ILE A 344 6.37 21.96 -5.40
N VAL A 345 5.56 22.86 -5.97
CA VAL A 345 5.26 24.17 -5.41
C VAL A 345 3.86 24.14 -4.85
N THR A 346 3.68 24.54 -3.59
CA THR A 346 2.38 24.63 -2.94
C THR A 346 2.12 26.06 -2.49
N ALA A 347 0.87 26.50 -2.54
CA ALA A 347 0.42 27.78 -2.01
C ALA A 347 -0.86 27.60 -1.22
N ILE A 348 -0.90 28.19 -0.03
CA ILE A 348 -2.06 28.25 0.85
C ILE A 348 -2.34 29.72 1.14
N VAL A 349 -3.56 30.14 0.84
CA VAL A 349 -4.05 31.50 1.08
C VAL A 349 -5.22 31.45 2.03
N ARG A 350 -5.20 32.32 3.03
CA ARG A 350 -6.28 32.47 4.01
C ARG A 350 -6.62 33.93 4.23
N LEU A 351 -7.91 34.26 4.06
CA LEU A 351 -8.46 35.58 4.35
C LEU A 351 -8.82 35.70 5.85
N GLU A 352 -9.00 36.94 6.32
CA GLU A 352 -9.43 37.22 7.70
C GLU A 352 -10.84 36.67 7.99
N ASP A 353 -11.71 36.61 6.97
CA ASP A 353 -13.08 36.08 7.08
C ASP A 353 -13.15 34.54 7.16
N GLY A 354 -11.99 33.87 7.11
CA GLY A 354 -11.85 32.42 7.21
C GLY A 354 -11.91 31.67 5.88
N ARG A 355 -12.25 32.32 4.76
CA ARG A 355 -12.11 31.70 3.43
C ARG A 355 -10.66 31.35 3.17
N SER A 356 -10.45 30.17 2.61
CA SER A 356 -9.11 29.66 2.31
C SER A 356 -9.10 29.02 0.92
N ALA A 357 -7.95 29.08 0.25
CA ALA A 357 -7.71 28.43 -1.02
C ALA A 357 -6.31 27.82 -1.03
N GLY A 358 -6.17 26.71 -1.73
CA GLY A 358 -4.91 26.01 -1.92
C GLY A 358 -4.68 25.73 -3.41
N ALA A 359 -3.44 25.81 -3.84
CA ALA A 359 -3.02 25.42 -5.18
C ALA A 359 -1.67 24.73 -5.11
N TYR A 360 -1.42 23.80 -6.02
CA TYR A 360 -0.10 23.22 -6.22
C TYR A 360 0.18 23.02 -7.70
N LEU A 361 1.46 22.95 -8.04
CA LEU A 361 1.95 22.54 -9.36
C LEU A 361 3.32 21.89 -9.22
N VAL A 362 3.76 21.26 -10.30
CA VAL A 362 5.09 20.67 -10.43
C VAL A 362 5.87 21.41 -11.50
N THR A 363 7.17 21.63 -11.30
CA THR A 363 8.06 22.31 -12.25
C THR A 363 9.44 21.65 -12.26
N GLY A 364 10.15 21.72 -13.39
CA GLY A 364 11.48 21.11 -13.52
C GLY A 364 11.48 19.57 -13.63
N GLY A 365 10.35 18.96 -14.01
CA GLY A 365 10.22 17.51 -14.12
C GLY A 365 9.09 17.07 -15.03
N ILE A 366 8.72 15.78 -14.95
CA ILE A 366 7.57 15.22 -15.65
C ILE A 366 6.28 15.76 -15.03
N GLY A 367 5.67 16.71 -15.74
CA GLY A 367 4.33 17.26 -15.50
C GLY A 367 3.44 17.00 -16.69
#